data_AF-A0A943YKC5-F1
#
_entry.id   AF-A0A943YKC5-F1
#
_cell.length_a   1.000
_cell.length_b   1.000
_cell.length_c   1.000
_cell.angle_alpha   90.00
_cell.angle_beta   90.00
_cell.angle_gamma   90.00
#
_symmetry.space_group_name_H-M   'P 1'
#
loop_
_entity.id
_entity.type
_entity.pdbx_description
1 polymer ?
#
loop_
_entity_poly.entity_id
_entity_poly.type
_entity_poly.pdbx_seq_one_letter_code
_entity_poly.pdbx_strand_id
1 'polypeptide(L)'
;MKTFEISKRKSKNGRRKFKAILHEIYPDDSVDVNEQAGTVYNENGITWLEEPCKKALPSIKDMSFRVEFLDEDRTEIAGHGETGYEDGLPIFEDADVIGHFTKGYIDTIEDVDGQEKRVCIGEGYVDEMCYKNFVNKLMSELNDGKHPYGSVEIYKTDQNDAIVYRYGYKDEGRIPEEFIYSGYALLGVRPADKTAKILELNNKEDESQMTEQEIKGLVSEACQSAVTTLLDAQKQINEANSQADQRVAEANARAEQAVSEKNEAVEELNAIKQAMEQCQKERDEKRAELDAKYEELDALNQELNALKAELGKAQAAARISEMEKALEGFSEEEKAMASSEINAFKEDPINSEINTITDKIYSEIGKSAKKTFEKNSAESNYDDIFSPVVDSKSSDYGDIF
;
A
#
# COMPACT_ATOMS: atom_id res chain seq x y z
N MET A 1 45.23 -41.54 32.44
CA MET A 1 45.20 -42.74 31.57
C MET A 1 43.74 -42.99 31.24
N LYS A 2 43.27 -42.66 30.03
CA LYS A 2 41.87 -42.88 29.62
C LYS A 2 41.65 -44.39 29.47
N THR A 3 41.00 -45.00 30.45
CA THR A 3 40.51 -46.38 30.37
C THR A 3 39.30 -46.37 29.44
N PHE A 4 39.53 -46.63 28.16
CA PHE A 4 38.45 -46.91 27.21
C PHE A 4 37.93 -48.32 27.50
N GLU A 5 36.72 -48.40 28.05
CA GLU A 5 36.02 -49.68 28.25
C GLU A 5 35.70 -50.30 26.88
N ILE A 6 36.16 -51.54 26.66
CA ILE A 6 35.93 -52.30 25.44
C ILE A 6 34.52 -52.90 25.53
N SER A 7 33.58 -52.41 24.71
CA SER A 7 32.21 -52.95 24.65
C SER A 7 32.03 -53.89 23.45
N LYS A 8 31.34 -55.01 23.69
CA LYS A 8 31.09 -56.17 22.81
C LYS A 8 30.40 -55.82 21.47
N ARG A 9 30.71 -56.62 20.44
CA ARG A 9 30.00 -56.84 19.16
C ARG A 9 28.56 -56.35 19.10
N LYS A 10 28.20 -55.68 17.99
CA LYS A 10 26.83 -55.32 17.57
C LYS A 10 25.88 -56.50 17.81
N SER A 11 25.07 -56.47 18.86
CA SER A 11 24.02 -57.47 19.02
C SER A 11 23.00 -57.22 17.93
N LYS A 12 22.78 -58.21 17.04
CA LYS A 12 21.72 -58.18 16.02
C LYS A 12 20.33 -58.37 16.63
N ASN A 13 20.05 -57.72 17.75
CA ASN A 13 18.75 -57.76 18.44
C ASN A 13 17.89 -56.52 18.12
N GLY A 14 18.32 -55.70 17.15
CA GLY A 14 17.59 -54.52 16.70
C GLY A 14 17.58 -53.35 17.68
N ARG A 15 18.41 -53.41 18.73
CA ARG A 15 18.53 -52.36 19.74
C ARG A 15 19.92 -51.75 19.69
N ARG A 16 20.00 -50.44 19.83
CA ARG A 16 21.25 -49.70 19.82
C ARG A 16 21.47 -48.98 21.14
N LYS A 17 22.62 -49.22 21.77
CA LYS A 17 22.97 -48.53 23.01
C LYS A 17 23.24 -47.06 22.75
N PHE A 18 22.77 -46.21 23.65
CA PHE A 18 23.09 -44.79 23.68
C PHE A 18 23.56 -44.37 25.08
N LYS A 19 24.30 -43.25 25.12
CA LYS A 19 24.62 -42.51 26.33
C LYS A 19 24.22 -41.05 26.13
N ALA A 20 23.55 -40.47 27.12
CA ALA A 20 23.08 -39.10 27.12
C ALA A 20 23.48 -38.39 28.41
N ILE A 21 23.83 -37.12 28.31
CA ILE A 21 23.87 -36.23 29.48
C ILE A 21 22.45 -35.70 29.69
N LEU A 22 21.91 -35.91 30.89
CA LEU A 22 20.58 -35.47 31.27
C LEU A 22 20.59 -34.00 31.67
N HIS A 23 21.58 -33.58 32.46
CA HIS A 23 21.78 -32.20 32.90
C HIS A 23 23.17 -31.99 33.56
N GLU A 24 23.55 -30.72 33.70
CA GLU A 24 24.71 -30.28 34.50
C GLU A 24 24.36 -30.17 35.99
N ILE A 25 25.28 -30.64 36.84
CA ILE A 25 25.17 -30.57 38.30
C ILE A 25 26.11 -29.49 38.82
N TYR A 26 25.55 -28.60 39.65
CA TYR A 26 26.27 -27.47 40.22
C TYR A 26 26.76 -27.79 41.65
N PRO A 27 27.88 -27.17 42.09
CA PRO A 27 28.40 -27.35 43.43
C PRO A 27 27.47 -26.76 44.50
N ASP A 28 27.56 -27.26 45.74
CA ASP A 28 26.68 -26.85 46.85
C ASP A 28 26.83 -25.36 47.23
N ASP A 29 27.97 -24.74 46.92
CA ASP A 29 28.19 -23.30 47.09
C ASP A 29 27.46 -22.43 46.04
N SER A 30 26.79 -23.07 45.06
CA SER A 30 25.85 -22.44 44.13
C SER A 30 24.49 -22.17 44.77
N VAL A 31 24.38 -22.19 46.11
CA VAL A 31 23.15 -21.89 46.86
C VAL A 31 23.38 -20.69 47.78
N ASP A 32 22.60 -19.64 47.58
CA ASP A 32 22.53 -18.52 48.52
C ASP A 32 21.42 -18.79 49.54
N VAL A 33 21.83 -18.99 50.79
CA VAL A 33 20.91 -19.27 51.91
C VAL A 33 20.09 -18.06 52.34
N ASN A 34 20.58 -16.83 52.09
CA ASN A 34 19.86 -15.61 52.43
C ASN A 34 18.78 -15.32 51.40
N GLU A 35 19.11 -15.50 50.12
CA GLU A 35 18.15 -15.36 48.99
C GLU A 35 17.29 -16.63 48.80
N GLN A 36 17.62 -17.71 49.53
CA GLN A 36 16.93 -19.00 49.50
C GLN A 36 16.81 -19.55 48.07
N ALA A 37 17.86 -19.44 47.27
CA ALA A 37 17.85 -19.79 45.85
C ALA A 37 19.23 -20.24 45.37
N GLY A 38 19.26 -20.97 44.26
CA GLY A 38 20.50 -21.24 43.55
C GLY A 38 21.01 -20.00 42.81
N THR A 39 22.31 -19.76 42.84
CA THR A 39 23.00 -18.66 42.15
C THR A 39 23.47 -19.04 40.74
N VAL A 40 23.52 -20.34 40.45
CA VAL A 40 23.81 -20.91 39.14
C VAL A 40 22.70 -21.88 38.77
N TYR A 41 22.09 -21.70 37.60
CA TYR A 41 20.98 -22.50 37.12
C TYR A 41 20.97 -22.56 35.59
N ASN A 42 20.32 -23.57 35.03
CA ASN A 42 20.11 -23.67 33.59
C ASN A 42 19.07 -22.64 33.10
N GLU A 43 18.85 -22.50 31.78
CA GLU A 43 17.89 -21.50 31.26
C GLU A 43 16.43 -21.79 31.64
N ASN A 44 16.13 -22.98 32.19
CA ASN A 44 14.82 -23.30 32.79
C ASN A 44 14.76 -22.88 34.27
N GLY A 45 15.81 -22.31 34.84
CA GLY A 45 15.87 -21.83 36.22
C GLY A 45 16.11 -22.91 37.27
N ILE A 46 16.59 -24.10 36.88
CA ILE A 46 16.88 -25.20 37.82
C ILE A 46 18.35 -25.22 38.21
N THR A 47 18.61 -25.29 39.51
CA THR A 47 19.92 -25.59 40.09
C THR A 47 19.94 -27.05 40.54
N TRP A 48 20.60 -27.92 39.76
CA TRP A 48 20.77 -29.33 40.10
C TRP A 48 21.89 -29.52 41.10
N LEU A 49 21.59 -30.08 42.27
CA LEU A 49 22.58 -30.42 43.28
C LEU A 49 22.84 -31.93 43.32
N GLU A 50 24.06 -32.31 43.67
CA GLU A 50 24.51 -33.70 43.55
C GLU A 50 23.70 -34.68 44.43
N GLU A 51 23.44 -34.33 45.69
CA GLU A 51 22.75 -35.23 46.63
C GLU A 51 21.28 -35.53 46.24
N PRO A 52 20.42 -34.55 45.90
CA PRO A 52 19.10 -34.85 45.33
C PRO A 52 19.18 -35.69 44.05
N CYS A 53 20.12 -35.37 43.16
CA CYS A 53 20.29 -36.12 41.93
C CYS A 53 20.68 -37.58 42.18
N LYS A 54 21.57 -37.86 43.15
CA LYS A 54 21.94 -39.23 43.57
C LYS A 54 20.73 -40.03 44.04
N LYS A 55 19.86 -39.42 44.85
CA LYS A 55 18.64 -40.05 45.34
C LYS A 55 17.69 -40.41 44.19
N ALA A 56 17.61 -39.55 43.18
CA ALA A 56 16.73 -39.74 42.03
C ALA A 56 17.29 -40.71 40.97
N LEU A 57 18.59 -41.02 40.95
CA LEU A 57 19.23 -41.90 39.94
C LEU A 57 18.47 -43.22 39.66
N PRO A 58 17.92 -43.96 40.64
CA PRO A 58 17.20 -45.20 40.37
C PRO A 58 16.00 -45.03 39.43
N SER A 59 15.37 -43.85 39.42
CA SER A 59 14.22 -43.55 38.56
C SER A 59 14.57 -43.36 37.09
N ILE A 60 15.86 -43.18 36.75
CA ILE A 60 16.32 -43.14 35.36
C ILE A 60 16.07 -44.49 34.67
N LYS A 61 16.11 -45.59 35.42
CA LYS A 61 15.82 -46.89 34.84
C LYS A 61 14.36 -46.94 34.37
N ASP A 62 14.16 -47.38 33.13
CA ASP A 62 12.87 -47.52 32.46
C ASP A 62 12.16 -46.19 32.11
N MET A 63 12.79 -45.03 32.35
CA MET A 63 12.26 -43.77 31.84
C MET A 63 12.31 -43.72 30.30
N SER A 64 11.34 -43.03 29.71
CA SER A 64 11.19 -42.99 28.25
C SER A 64 12.26 -42.13 27.58
N PHE A 65 12.81 -42.60 26.47
CA PHE A 65 13.59 -41.79 25.54
C PHE A 65 12.72 -41.44 24.34
N ARG A 66 12.48 -40.14 24.13
CA ARG A 66 11.41 -39.61 23.27
C ARG A 66 11.90 -38.64 22.22
N VAL A 67 11.17 -38.55 21.11
CA VAL A 67 11.37 -37.59 20.03
C VAL A 67 10.01 -37.22 19.45
N GLU A 68 9.75 -35.93 19.27
CA GLU A 68 8.69 -35.46 18.37
C GLU A 68 9.30 -35.29 16.98
N PHE A 69 8.69 -35.89 15.96
CA PHE A 69 9.18 -35.83 14.57
C PHE A 69 8.44 -34.77 13.76
N LEU A 70 9.17 -34.01 12.92
CA LEU A 70 8.58 -33.05 11.99
C LEU A 70 8.13 -33.70 10.67
N ASP A 71 8.61 -34.90 10.38
CA ASP A 71 8.48 -35.58 9.10
C ASP A 71 7.95 -37.00 9.24
N GLU A 72 7.23 -37.47 8.22
CA GLU A 72 6.70 -38.84 8.16
C GLU A 72 7.81 -39.90 8.09
N ASP A 73 8.99 -39.52 7.57
CA ASP A 73 10.17 -40.39 7.50
C ASP A 73 10.88 -40.56 8.86
N ARG A 74 10.45 -39.80 9.87
CA ARG A 74 10.95 -39.82 11.26
C ARG A 74 12.45 -39.58 11.32
N THR A 75 12.90 -38.48 10.76
CA THR A 75 14.32 -38.10 10.74
C THR A 75 14.57 -36.72 11.31
N GLU A 76 13.62 -35.80 11.26
CA GLU A 76 13.75 -34.43 11.73
C GLU A 76 13.15 -34.27 13.13
N ILE A 77 13.94 -33.78 14.08
CA ILE A 77 13.53 -33.58 15.48
C ILE A 77 12.81 -32.23 15.61
N ALA A 78 11.66 -32.23 16.27
CA ALA A 78 10.85 -31.04 16.57
C ALA A 78 11.13 -30.50 17.98
N GLY A 79 10.36 -30.94 18.98
CA GLY A 79 10.48 -30.55 20.37
C GLY A 79 10.11 -31.68 21.32
N HIS A 80 9.44 -31.31 22.41
CA HIS A 80 9.08 -32.23 23.50
C HIS A 80 7.88 -33.12 23.19
N GLY A 81 7.02 -32.71 22.24
CA GLY A 81 5.74 -33.35 21.96
C GLY A 81 4.70 -33.23 23.09
N GLU A 82 4.83 -32.25 23.98
CA GLU A 82 3.88 -31.97 25.09
C GLU A 82 2.57 -31.37 24.55
N THR A 83 1.43 -32.01 24.84
CA THR A 83 0.10 -31.57 24.41
C THR A 83 -0.76 -30.99 25.54
N GLY A 84 -0.27 -31.02 26.78
CA GLY A 84 -0.90 -30.37 27.93
C GLY A 84 -0.79 -31.16 29.23
N TYR A 85 -1.74 -30.94 30.13
CA TYR A 85 -1.83 -31.59 31.45
C TYR A 85 -3.21 -32.22 31.66
N GLU A 86 -3.24 -33.47 32.11
CA GLU A 86 -4.46 -34.16 32.55
C GLU A 86 -4.27 -34.67 33.98
N ASP A 87 -5.15 -34.29 34.91
CA ASP A 87 -5.07 -34.64 36.33
C ASP A 87 -3.68 -34.40 36.97
N GLY A 88 -3.00 -33.35 36.52
CA GLY A 88 -1.65 -32.98 36.98
C GLY A 88 -0.51 -33.81 36.39
N LEU A 89 -0.79 -34.71 35.43
CA LEU A 89 0.18 -35.45 34.65
C LEU A 89 0.46 -34.72 33.33
N PRO A 90 1.72 -34.41 32.99
CA PRO A 90 2.07 -33.87 31.68
C PRO A 90 1.86 -34.95 30.60
N ILE A 91 1.17 -34.56 29.53
CA ILE A 91 0.80 -35.43 28.41
C ILE A 91 1.67 -35.09 27.21
N PHE A 92 2.21 -36.12 26.56
CA PHE A 92 3.14 -36.01 25.45
C PHE A 92 2.67 -36.81 24.23
N GLU A 93 1.46 -36.52 23.72
CA GLU A 93 0.84 -37.32 22.64
C GLU A 93 1.57 -37.21 21.30
N ASP A 94 2.27 -36.10 21.06
CA ASP A 94 3.01 -35.88 19.80
C ASP A 94 4.43 -36.49 19.86
N ALA A 95 4.85 -37.03 21.02
CA ALA A 95 6.17 -37.63 21.19
C ALA A 95 6.17 -39.15 20.94
N ASP A 96 7.01 -39.62 20.04
CA ASP A 96 7.30 -41.04 19.86
C ASP A 96 8.30 -41.52 20.93
N VAL A 97 7.98 -42.63 21.61
CA VAL A 97 8.94 -43.34 22.46
C VAL A 97 9.85 -44.19 21.59
N ILE A 98 11.09 -43.73 21.42
CA ILE A 98 12.09 -44.38 20.55
C ILE A 98 12.99 -45.37 21.29
N GLY A 99 12.96 -45.34 22.61
CA GLY A 99 13.87 -46.11 23.44
C GLY A 99 13.60 -45.93 24.92
N HIS A 100 14.43 -46.59 25.73
CA HIS A 100 14.33 -46.53 27.19
C HIS A 100 15.72 -46.50 27.81
N PHE A 101 15.81 -45.80 28.93
CA PHE A 101 16.99 -45.80 29.77
C PHE A 101 17.05 -47.06 30.63
N THR A 102 18.26 -47.49 30.96
CA THR A 102 18.51 -48.73 31.71
C THR A 102 19.30 -48.51 32.99
N LYS A 103 20.05 -47.41 33.05
CA LYS A 103 20.72 -46.93 34.26
C LYS A 103 21.05 -45.46 34.12
N GLY A 104 21.24 -44.80 35.25
CA GLY A 104 21.87 -43.50 35.32
C GLY A 104 22.95 -43.46 36.38
N TYR A 105 23.88 -42.53 36.23
CA TYR A 105 24.99 -42.31 37.16
C TYR A 105 25.48 -40.85 37.03
N ILE A 106 26.32 -40.42 37.97
CA ILE A 106 26.92 -39.09 37.95
C ILE A 106 28.40 -39.24 37.63
N ASP A 107 28.89 -38.44 36.70
CA ASP A 107 30.29 -38.45 36.29
C ASP A 107 30.81 -37.03 36.02
N THR A 108 32.11 -36.90 35.82
CA THR A 108 32.74 -35.65 35.39
C THR A 108 33.19 -35.79 33.94
N ILE A 109 32.75 -34.86 33.10
CA ILE A 109 33.14 -34.80 31.69
C ILE A 109 33.96 -33.54 31.40
N GLU A 110 34.76 -33.56 30.35
CA GLU A 110 35.44 -32.39 29.83
C GLU A 110 34.60 -31.81 28.67
N ASP A 111 34.28 -30.52 28.72
CA ASP A 111 33.58 -29.84 27.63
C ASP A 111 34.53 -29.42 26.48
N VAL A 112 33.99 -28.75 25.47
CA VAL A 112 34.76 -28.33 24.27
C VAL A 112 35.84 -27.29 24.59
N ASP A 113 35.70 -26.57 25.70
CA ASP A 113 36.61 -25.54 26.17
C ASP A 113 37.63 -26.10 27.18
N GLY A 114 37.61 -27.42 27.42
CA GLY A 114 38.50 -28.11 28.35
C GLY A 114 38.09 -27.97 29.82
N GLN A 115 36.87 -27.48 30.11
CA GLN A 115 36.36 -27.33 31.48
C GLN A 115 35.75 -28.64 31.96
N GLU A 116 36.06 -29.01 33.20
CA GLU A 116 35.42 -30.15 33.86
C GLU A 116 34.01 -29.77 34.31
N LYS A 117 33.01 -30.53 33.86
CA LYS A 117 31.61 -30.41 34.25
C LYS A 117 31.15 -31.66 34.96
N ARG A 118 30.56 -31.49 36.13
CA ARG A 118 29.84 -32.55 36.85
C ARG A 118 28.47 -32.73 36.21
N VAL A 119 28.10 -33.94 35.83
CA VAL A 119 26.89 -34.19 35.02
C VAL A 119 26.14 -35.44 35.47
N CYS A 120 24.82 -35.45 35.28
CA CYS A 120 24.00 -36.65 35.36
C CYS A 120 23.96 -37.33 33.98
N ILE A 121 24.33 -38.60 33.91
CA ILE A 121 24.40 -39.39 32.67
C ILE A 121 23.36 -40.51 32.72
N GLY A 122 22.64 -40.69 31.63
CA GLY A 122 21.78 -41.84 31.40
C GLY A 122 22.31 -42.72 30.27
N GLU A 123 22.24 -44.04 30.46
CA GLU A 123 22.52 -45.03 29.41
C GLU A 123 21.27 -45.86 29.12
N GLY A 124 21.02 -46.14 27.84
CA GLY A 124 19.82 -46.85 27.42
C GLY A 124 19.96 -47.52 26.07
N TYR A 125 18.82 -47.88 25.49
CA TYR A 125 18.72 -48.42 24.14
C TYR A 125 17.67 -47.68 23.32
N VAL A 126 17.99 -47.42 22.05
CA VAL A 126 17.04 -47.02 20.99
C VAL A 126 16.61 -48.27 20.22
N ASP A 127 15.35 -48.34 19.81
CA ASP A 127 14.83 -49.38 18.93
C ASP A 127 15.17 -49.06 17.46
N GLU A 128 16.27 -49.62 16.97
CA GLU A 128 16.73 -49.43 15.59
C GLU A 128 15.86 -50.13 14.56
N MET A 129 15.08 -51.15 14.95
CA MET A 129 14.15 -51.81 14.02
C MET A 129 12.97 -50.91 13.70
N CYS A 130 12.46 -50.21 14.71
CA CYS A 130 11.33 -49.29 14.57
C CYS A 130 11.76 -47.93 14.01
N TYR A 131 12.98 -47.48 14.30
CA TYR A 131 13.47 -46.12 13.97
C TYR A 131 14.78 -46.15 13.18
N LYS A 132 14.88 -47.04 12.17
CA LYS A 132 16.11 -47.24 11.38
C LYS A 132 16.65 -45.96 10.74
N ASN A 133 15.77 -45.17 10.10
CA ASN A 133 16.17 -43.95 9.41
C ASN A 133 16.71 -42.91 10.41
N PHE A 134 15.97 -42.70 11.50
CA PHE A 134 16.40 -41.84 12.59
C PHE A 134 17.76 -42.25 13.16
N VAL A 135 17.93 -43.53 13.49
CA VAL A 135 19.18 -44.06 14.06
C VAL A 135 20.34 -43.88 13.09
N ASN A 136 20.13 -44.08 11.78
CA ASN A 136 21.16 -43.83 10.77
C ASN A 136 21.58 -42.36 10.70
N LYS A 137 20.61 -41.43 10.71
CA LYS A 137 20.89 -40.01 10.73
C LYS A 137 21.63 -39.60 12.00
N LEU A 138 21.12 -40.01 13.17
CA LEU A 138 21.72 -39.71 14.47
C LEU A 138 23.17 -40.24 14.57
N MET A 139 23.46 -41.42 14.01
CA MET A 139 24.83 -41.92 13.90
C MET A 139 25.71 -41.04 13.00
N SER A 140 25.20 -40.63 11.84
CA SER A 140 25.95 -39.77 10.91
C SER A 140 26.29 -38.44 11.59
N GLU A 141 25.32 -37.83 12.26
CA GLU A 141 25.49 -36.57 12.99
C GLU A 141 26.54 -36.70 14.09
N LEU A 142 26.46 -37.74 14.91
CA LEU A 142 27.45 -37.98 15.97
C LEU A 142 28.87 -38.23 15.41
N ASN A 143 28.99 -38.92 14.28
CA ASN A 143 30.27 -39.12 13.61
C ASN A 143 30.87 -37.81 13.05
N ASP A 144 30.01 -36.87 12.66
CA ASP A 144 30.39 -35.52 12.24
C ASP A 144 30.65 -34.57 13.43
N GLY A 145 30.59 -35.07 14.66
CA GLY A 145 30.78 -34.27 15.89
C GLY A 145 29.56 -33.42 16.25
N LYS A 146 28.39 -33.67 15.65
CA LYS A 146 27.13 -33.01 15.98
C LYS A 146 26.40 -33.85 17.03
N HIS A 147 26.15 -33.23 18.17
CA HIS A 147 25.51 -33.88 19.31
C HIS A 147 24.12 -33.25 19.54
N PRO A 148 23.02 -33.94 19.21
CA PRO A 148 21.68 -33.42 19.46
C PRO A 148 21.44 -33.15 20.93
N TYR A 149 20.88 -31.98 21.22
CA TYR A 149 20.52 -31.58 22.56
C TYR A 149 19.25 -32.30 23.03
N GLY A 150 19.07 -32.34 24.35
CA GLY A 150 17.85 -32.89 24.93
C GLY A 150 17.36 -32.16 26.18
N SER A 151 16.19 -32.57 26.64
CA SER A 151 15.54 -32.10 27.85
C SER A 151 15.23 -33.30 28.73
N VAL A 152 15.57 -33.18 30.01
CA VAL A 152 15.15 -34.13 31.02
C VAL A 152 13.80 -33.71 31.60
N GLU A 153 12.89 -34.66 31.71
CA GLU A 153 11.62 -34.47 32.38
C GLU A 153 11.69 -35.05 33.79
N ILE A 154 11.20 -34.28 34.76
CA ILE A 154 11.08 -34.71 36.15
C ILE A 154 9.63 -34.67 36.62
N TYR A 155 9.32 -35.50 37.60
CA TYR A 155 8.00 -35.56 38.18
C TYR A 155 8.07 -35.79 39.69
N LYS A 156 6.93 -35.66 40.37
CA LYS A 156 6.83 -35.90 41.81
C LYS A 156 7.09 -37.37 42.15
N THR A 157 7.56 -37.61 43.36
CA THR A 157 7.62 -38.98 43.91
C THR A 157 6.23 -39.46 44.31
N ASP A 158 6.06 -40.76 44.56
CA ASP A 158 4.80 -41.34 45.02
C ASP A 158 4.40 -40.91 46.44
N GLN A 159 5.33 -40.34 47.20
CA GLN A 159 5.08 -39.82 48.56
C GLN A 159 4.59 -38.37 48.57
N ASN A 160 4.60 -37.67 47.43
CA ASN A 160 4.35 -36.23 47.37
C ASN A 160 3.30 -35.88 46.31
N ASP A 161 2.50 -34.84 46.57
CA ASP A 161 1.50 -34.34 45.62
C ASP A 161 2.08 -33.45 44.51
N ALA A 162 3.31 -32.97 44.69
CA ALA A 162 4.10 -32.19 43.73
C ALA A 162 5.61 -32.45 43.91
N ILE A 163 6.44 -31.93 43.00
CA ILE A 163 7.90 -31.92 43.19
C ILE A 163 8.24 -31.06 44.40
N VAL A 164 9.09 -31.57 45.30
CA VAL A 164 9.53 -30.83 46.48
C VAL A 164 10.79 -30.04 46.15
N TYR A 165 10.77 -28.74 46.44
CA TYR A 165 11.90 -27.83 46.25
C TYR A 165 12.40 -27.32 47.61
N ARG A 166 13.74 -27.22 47.80
CA ARG A 166 14.39 -26.86 49.09
C ARG A 166 13.84 -25.58 49.73
N TYR A 167 13.35 -24.63 48.93
CA TYR A 167 12.80 -23.34 49.37
C TYR A 167 11.45 -23.01 48.70
N GLY A 168 10.70 -24.03 48.27
CA GLY A 168 9.51 -23.85 47.45
C GLY A 168 9.83 -23.55 45.98
N TYR A 169 8.77 -23.48 45.17
CA TYR A 169 8.90 -23.20 43.73
C TYR A 169 9.31 -21.74 43.49
N LYS A 170 10.26 -21.55 42.56
CA LYS A 170 10.72 -20.26 42.05
C LYS A 170 10.98 -20.38 40.54
N ASP A 171 10.78 -19.31 39.79
CA ASP A 171 11.03 -19.32 38.34
C ASP A 171 12.53 -19.51 38.03
N GLU A 172 13.40 -18.90 38.83
CA GLU A 172 14.86 -19.01 38.72
C GLU A 172 15.50 -19.47 40.02
N GLY A 173 16.58 -20.24 39.92
CA GLY A 173 17.33 -20.79 41.06
C GLY A 173 16.56 -21.78 41.92
N ARG A 174 15.53 -22.47 41.37
CA ARG A 174 14.81 -23.52 42.13
C ARG A 174 15.67 -24.78 42.24
N ILE A 175 15.65 -25.38 43.43
CA ILE A 175 16.48 -26.54 43.78
C ILE A 175 15.55 -27.73 44.09
N PRO A 176 15.41 -28.70 43.16
CA PRO A 176 14.58 -29.88 43.41
C PRO A 176 15.26 -30.82 44.41
N GLU A 177 14.50 -31.27 45.41
CA GLU A 177 14.96 -32.15 46.50
C GLU A 177 14.36 -33.56 46.41
N GLU A 178 13.06 -33.63 46.12
CA GLU A 178 12.34 -34.90 45.98
C GLU A 178 11.61 -34.92 44.64
N PHE A 179 12.14 -35.73 43.73
CA PHE A 179 11.66 -35.89 42.36
C PHE A 179 12.10 -37.25 41.80
N ILE A 180 11.47 -37.64 40.71
CA ILE A 180 11.90 -38.73 39.84
C ILE A 180 12.21 -38.18 38.46
N TYR A 181 13.13 -38.81 37.75
CA TYR A 181 13.29 -38.64 36.31
C TYR A 181 12.18 -39.44 35.61
N SER A 182 11.37 -38.78 34.78
CA SER A 182 10.21 -39.40 34.12
C SER A 182 10.43 -39.64 32.63
N GLY A 183 11.39 -38.93 32.02
CA GLY A 183 11.81 -39.20 30.64
C GLY A 183 12.86 -38.22 30.15
N TYR A 184 13.23 -38.37 28.88
CA TYR A 184 14.15 -37.48 28.20
C TYR A 184 13.73 -37.32 26.74
N ALA A 185 13.64 -36.08 26.27
CA ALA A 185 13.28 -35.74 24.89
C ALA A 185 14.49 -35.19 24.14
N LEU A 186 14.68 -35.56 22.87
CA LEU A 186 15.60 -34.84 21.99
C LEU A 186 14.93 -33.59 21.42
N LEU A 187 15.69 -32.52 21.26
CA LEU A 187 15.17 -31.21 20.89
C LEU A 187 15.72 -30.72 19.54
N GLY A 188 14.81 -30.28 18.67
CA GLY A 188 15.10 -29.43 17.51
C GLY A 188 14.91 -27.94 17.82
N VAL A 189 14.47 -27.62 19.04
CA VAL A 189 14.32 -26.26 19.59
C VAL A 189 15.49 -25.87 20.50
N ARG A 190 15.54 -24.61 20.94
CA ARG A 190 16.57 -24.13 21.87
C ARG A 190 16.51 -24.92 23.18
N PRO A 191 17.59 -25.62 23.58
CA PRO A 191 17.62 -26.36 24.83
C PRO A 191 17.79 -25.40 26.01
N ALA A 192 17.13 -25.71 27.12
CA ALA A 192 17.30 -24.97 28.35
C ALA A 192 18.63 -25.30 29.07
N ASP A 193 19.15 -26.51 28.86
CA ASP A 193 20.46 -26.96 29.34
C ASP A 193 21.33 -27.35 28.14
N LYS A 194 22.36 -26.55 27.86
CA LYS A 194 23.30 -26.77 26.74
C LYS A 194 24.30 -27.90 27.01
N THR A 195 24.34 -28.41 28.24
CA THR A 195 25.14 -29.57 28.60
C THR A 195 24.36 -30.87 28.35
N ALA A 196 23.03 -30.83 28.34
CA ALA A 196 22.16 -31.97 28.06
C ALA A 196 22.15 -32.35 26.57
N LYS A 197 22.78 -33.47 26.22
CA LYS A 197 22.94 -33.94 24.84
C LYS A 197 23.26 -35.43 24.73
N ILE A 198 23.06 -36.00 23.54
CA ILE A 198 23.52 -37.36 23.23
C ILE A 198 25.03 -37.37 23.02
N LEU A 199 25.72 -38.28 23.71
CA LEU A 199 27.18 -38.43 23.61
C LEU A 199 27.60 -39.46 22.57
N GLU A 200 26.99 -40.64 22.61
CA GLU A 200 27.41 -41.76 21.77
C GLU A 200 26.24 -42.67 21.44
N LEU A 201 26.33 -43.28 20.27
CA LEU A 201 25.62 -44.49 19.89
C LEU A 201 26.67 -45.58 19.67
N ASN A 202 26.65 -46.66 20.46
CA ASN A 202 27.70 -47.68 20.36
C ASN A 202 27.78 -48.27 18.95
N ASN A 203 28.98 -48.19 18.37
CA ASN A 203 29.28 -48.60 17.00
C ASN A 203 30.56 -49.44 16.86
N LYS A 204 31.21 -49.90 17.94
CA LYS A 204 32.46 -50.64 17.82
C LYS A 204 32.19 -52.12 17.51
N GLU A 205 32.45 -52.51 16.26
CA GLU A 205 32.63 -53.90 15.86
C GLU A 205 33.89 -54.46 16.54
N ASP A 206 33.83 -55.71 17.02
CA ASP A 206 35.03 -56.42 17.46
C ASP A 206 35.95 -56.55 16.24
N GLU A 207 37.18 -56.03 16.31
CA GLU A 207 38.21 -56.21 15.29
C GLU A 207 38.55 -57.71 15.16
N SER A 208 37.81 -58.43 14.31
CA SER A 208 38.39 -59.56 13.60
C SER A 208 39.26 -58.98 12.50
N GLN A 209 40.58 -59.17 12.60
CA GLN A 209 41.50 -58.79 11.55
C GLN A 209 41.07 -59.48 10.26
N MET A 210 40.58 -58.69 9.32
CA MET A 210 40.20 -59.12 7.99
C MET A 210 41.44 -59.63 7.25
N THR A 211 41.29 -60.70 6.48
CA THR A 211 42.36 -61.18 5.61
C THR A 211 42.66 -60.14 4.52
N GLU A 212 43.89 -60.11 4.01
CA GLU A 212 44.29 -59.19 2.93
C GLU A 212 43.37 -59.30 1.70
N GLN A 213 42.79 -60.48 1.47
CA GLN A 213 41.87 -60.76 0.37
C GLN A 213 40.47 -60.16 0.61
N GLU A 214 39.96 -60.19 1.84
CA GLU A 214 38.72 -59.53 2.23
C GLU A 214 38.89 -58.00 2.22
N ILE A 215 40.05 -57.49 2.64
CA ILE A 215 40.39 -56.06 2.55
C ILE A 215 40.41 -55.62 1.07
N LYS A 216 41.08 -56.38 0.19
CA LYS A 216 41.09 -56.06 -1.26
C LYS A 216 39.68 -56.11 -1.88
N GLY A 217 38.85 -57.06 -1.47
CA GLY A 217 37.45 -57.15 -1.90
C GLY A 217 36.65 -55.91 -1.50
N LEU A 218 36.67 -55.54 -0.21
CA LEU A 218 35.99 -54.35 0.29
C LEU A 218 36.52 -53.06 -0.34
N VAL A 219 37.83 -52.92 -0.50
CA VAL A 219 38.43 -51.75 -1.16
C VAL A 219 37.99 -51.67 -2.62
N SER A 220 37.95 -52.80 -3.34
CA SER A 220 37.47 -52.82 -4.72
C SER A 220 35.99 -52.45 -4.83
N GLU A 221 35.13 -52.98 -3.96
CA GLU A 221 33.71 -52.64 -3.93
C GLU A 221 33.48 -51.19 -3.55
N ALA A 222 34.19 -50.68 -2.54
CA ALA A 222 34.12 -49.27 -2.13
C ALA A 222 34.59 -48.35 -3.25
N CYS A 223 35.69 -48.67 -3.94
CA CYS A 223 36.15 -47.93 -5.11
C CYS A 223 35.13 -47.98 -6.25
N GLN A 224 34.55 -49.14 -6.55
CA GLN A 224 33.53 -49.28 -7.60
C GLN A 224 32.28 -48.46 -7.28
N SER A 225 31.83 -48.50 -6.02
CA SER A 225 30.70 -47.72 -5.54
C SER A 225 30.99 -46.23 -5.62
N ALA A 226 32.17 -45.78 -5.16
CA ALA A 226 32.57 -44.38 -5.23
C ALA A 226 32.65 -43.88 -6.67
N VAL A 227 33.21 -44.68 -7.59
CA VAL A 227 33.26 -44.35 -9.03
C VAL A 227 31.85 -44.21 -9.61
N THR A 228 30.93 -45.11 -9.25
CA THR A 228 29.54 -45.06 -9.71
C THR A 228 28.84 -43.80 -9.22
N THR A 229 28.96 -43.48 -7.92
CA THR A 229 28.39 -42.26 -7.34
C THR A 229 28.97 -41.00 -7.98
N LEU A 230 30.28 -40.97 -8.26
CA LEU A 230 30.93 -39.83 -8.93
C LEU A 230 30.45 -39.66 -10.38
N LEU A 231 30.23 -40.74 -11.11
CA LEU A 231 29.69 -40.70 -12.47
C LEU A 231 28.24 -40.17 -12.48
N ASP A 232 27.42 -40.61 -11.54
CA ASP A 232 26.05 -40.14 -11.40
C ASP A 232 26.01 -38.64 -11.02
N ALA A 233 26.86 -38.22 -10.08
CA ALA A 233 27.02 -36.81 -9.72
C ALA A 233 27.47 -35.97 -10.93
N GLN A 234 28.44 -36.46 -11.71
CA GLN A 234 28.92 -35.77 -12.91
C GLN A 234 27.80 -35.62 -13.95
N LYS A 235 26.97 -36.65 -14.13
CA LYS A 235 25.82 -36.60 -15.05
C LYS A 235 24.81 -35.54 -14.59
N GLN A 236 24.48 -35.53 -13.29
CA GLN A 236 23.56 -34.53 -12.73
C GLN A 236 24.11 -33.11 -12.88
N ILE A 237 25.41 -32.89 -12.62
CA ILE A 237 26.07 -31.58 -12.82
C ILE A 237 25.98 -31.15 -14.29
N ASN A 238 26.26 -32.04 -15.23
CA ASN A 238 26.20 -31.72 -16.66
C ASN A 238 24.77 -31.35 -17.10
N GLU A 239 23.77 -32.06 -16.58
CA GLU A 239 22.36 -31.78 -16.88
C GLU A 239 21.90 -30.45 -16.26
N ALA A 240 22.30 -30.18 -15.01
CA ALA A 240 22.06 -28.90 -14.35
C ALA A 240 22.71 -27.73 -15.09
N ASN A 241 23.95 -27.90 -15.56
CA ASN A 241 24.66 -26.89 -16.36
C ASN A 241 23.93 -26.62 -17.69
N SER A 242 23.50 -27.66 -18.40
CA SER A 242 22.73 -27.52 -19.64
C SER A 242 21.41 -26.77 -19.41
N GLN A 243 20.71 -27.04 -18.30
CA GLN A 243 19.49 -26.33 -17.94
C GLN A 243 19.75 -24.87 -17.58
N ALA A 244 20.86 -24.59 -16.88
CA ALA A 244 21.27 -23.24 -16.54
C ALA A 244 21.59 -22.43 -17.81
N ASP A 245 22.35 -23.00 -18.75
CA ASP A 245 22.68 -22.37 -20.03
C ASP A 245 21.42 -22.04 -20.84
N GLN A 246 20.45 -22.97 -20.88
CA GLN A 246 19.17 -22.72 -21.55
C GLN A 246 18.40 -21.57 -20.89
N ARG A 247 18.30 -21.56 -19.55
CA ARG A 247 17.61 -20.48 -18.82
C ARG A 247 18.28 -19.12 -19.03
N VAL A 248 19.61 -19.08 -19.10
CA VAL A 248 20.36 -17.84 -19.39
C VAL A 248 20.08 -17.37 -20.81
N ALA A 249 20.07 -18.26 -21.80
CA ALA A 249 19.74 -17.90 -23.18
C ALA A 249 18.31 -17.35 -23.30
N GLU A 250 17.33 -17.99 -22.66
CA GLU A 250 15.94 -17.53 -22.64
C GLU A 250 15.78 -16.17 -21.94
N ALA A 251 16.47 -15.98 -20.80
CA ALA A 251 16.45 -14.71 -20.07
C ALA A 251 17.04 -13.56 -20.90
N ASN A 252 18.16 -13.82 -21.60
CA ASN A 252 18.79 -12.83 -22.47
C ASN A 252 17.89 -12.46 -23.65
N ALA A 253 17.26 -13.44 -24.31
CA ALA A 253 16.33 -13.18 -25.41
C ALA A 253 15.12 -12.32 -24.95
N ARG A 254 14.56 -12.60 -23.75
CA ARG A 254 13.49 -11.77 -23.17
C ARG A 254 13.96 -10.36 -22.85
N ALA A 255 15.18 -10.20 -22.34
CA ALA A 255 15.73 -8.89 -22.04
C ALA A 255 15.94 -8.06 -23.31
N GLU A 256 16.46 -8.66 -24.38
CA GLU A 256 16.61 -8.01 -25.69
C GLU A 256 15.25 -7.57 -26.27
N GLN A 257 14.24 -8.44 -26.21
CA GLN A 257 12.88 -8.10 -26.64
C GLN A 257 12.31 -6.92 -25.84
N ALA A 258 12.40 -6.97 -24.51
CA ALA A 258 11.89 -5.90 -23.64
C ALA A 258 12.61 -4.56 -23.89
N VAL A 259 13.91 -4.58 -24.20
CA VAL A 259 14.66 -3.37 -24.58
C VAL A 259 14.17 -2.82 -25.92
N SER A 260 13.91 -3.68 -26.90
CA SER A 260 13.35 -3.26 -28.19
C SER A 260 11.99 -2.59 -28.03
N GLU A 261 11.06 -3.25 -27.33
CA GLU A 261 9.71 -2.72 -27.07
C GLU A 261 9.76 -1.39 -26.31
N LYS A 262 10.65 -1.27 -25.31
CA LYS A 262 10.83 -0.02 -24.57
C LYS A 262 11.38 1.10 -25.46
N ASN A 263 12.31 0.80 -26.35
CA ASN A 263 12.87 1.81 -27.25
C ASN A 263 11.80 2.33 -28.24
N GLU A 264 10.99 1.43 -28.81
CA GLU A 264 9.85 1.81 -29.66
C GLU A 264 8.86 2.71 -28.92
N ALA A 265 8.48 2.34 -27.68
CA ALA A 265 7.59 3.17 -26.86
C ALA A 265 8.17 4.55 -26.53
N VAL A 266 9.49 4.65 -26.34
CA VAL A 266 10.17 5.94 -26.11
C VAL A 266 10.15 6.81 -27.37
N GLU A 267 10.35 6.23 -28.55
CA GLU A 267 10.25 6.94 -29.83
C GLU A 267 8.84 7.47 -30.06
N GLU A 268 7.80 6.67 -29.82
CA GLU A 268 6.40 7.10 -29.91
C GLU A 268 6.09 8.23 -28.92
N LEU A 269 6.52 8.11 -27.67
CA LEU A 269 6.27 9.12 -26.64
C LEU A 269 6.93 10.46 -26.99
N ASN A 270 8.14 10.42 -27.55
CA ASN A 270 8.83 11.61 -28.02
C ASN A 270 8.10 12.27 -29.20
N ALA A 271 7.59 11.48 -30.15
CA ALA A 271 6.79 12.00 -31.26
C ALA A 271 5.49 12.66 -30.77
N ILE A 272 4.79 12.03 -29.83
CA ILE A 272 3.58 12.60 -29.21
C ILE A 272 3.90 13.93 -28.51
N LYS A 273 5.01 14.00 -27.77
CA LYS A 273 5.41 15.22 -27.07
C LYS A 273 5.65 16.38 -28.04
N GLN A 274 6.37 16.13 -29.14
CA GLN A 274 6.60 17.14 -30.18
C GLN A 274 5.30 17.60 -30.84
N ALA A 275 4.40 16.67 -31.15
CA ALA A 275 3.08 17.01 -31.71
C ALA A 275 2.26 17.87 -30.74
N MET A 276 2.31 17.56 -29.44
CA MET A 276 1.61 18.32 -28.41
C MET A 276 2.15 19.75 -28.26
N GLU A 277 3.47 19.92 -28.29
CA GLU A 277 4.12 21.24 -28.27
C GLU A 277 3.73 22.07 -29.51
N GLN A 278 3.68 21.44 -30.69
CA GLN A 278 3.24 22.09 -31.92
C GLN A 278 1.76 22.52 -31.85
N CYS A 279 0.87 21.65 -31.40
CA CYS A 279 -0.55 21.99 -31.22
C CYS A 279 -0.77 23.10 -30.17
N GLN A 280 0.06 23.16 -29.13
CA GLN A 280 0.02 24.26 -28.15
C GLN A 280 0.39 25.59 -28.81
N LYS A 281 1.46 25.61 -29.59
CA LYS A 281 1.90 26.81 -30.31
C LYS A 281 0.83 27.31 -31.28
N GLU A 282 0.26 26.43 -32.09
CA GLU A 282 -0.82 26.79 -33.04
C GLU A 282 -2.06 27.35 -32.33
N ARG A 283 -2.43 26.77 -31.19
CA ARG A 283 -3.54 27.25 -30.38
C ARG A 283 -3.27 28.64 -29.81
N ASP A 284 -2.07 28.89 -29.32
CA ASP A 284 -1.70 30.20 -28.77
C ASP A 284 -1.64 31.28 -29.87
N GLU A 285 -1.14 30.94 -31.06
CA GLU A 285 -1.20 31.81 -32.25
C GLU A 285 -2.64 32.14 -32.63
N LYS A 286 -3.52 31.14 -32.71
CA LYS A 286 -4.95 31.35 -33.02
C LYS A 286 -5.67 32.17 -31.97
N ARG A 287 -5.30 32.02 -30.70
CA ARG A 287 -5.84 32.84 -29.62
C ARG A 287 -5.43 34.30 -29.75
N ALA A 288 -4.15 34.56 -30.05
CA ALA A 288 -3.67 35.91 -30.29
C ALA A 288 -4.34 36.56 -31.51
N GLU A 289 -4.54 35.82 -32.60
CA GLU A 289 -5.29 36.30 -33.78
C GLU A 289 -6.75 36.66 -33.41
N LEU A 290 -7.40 35.82 -32.59
CA LEU A 290 -8.77 36.05 -32.15
C LEU A 290 -8.89 37.28 -31.26
N ASP A 291 -7.97 37.45 -30.31
CA ASP A 291 -7.92 38.61 -29.42
C ASP A 291 -7.74 39.91 -30.23
N ALA A 292 -6.82 39.92 -31.21
CA ALA A 292 -6.63 41.05 -32.11
C ALA A 292 -7.89 41.36 -32.95
N LYS A 293 -8.64 40.34 -33.38
CA LYS A 293 -9.90 40.53 -34.11
C LYS A 293 -10.99 41.13 -33.23
N TYR A 294 -11.05 40.80 -31.95
CA TYR A 294 -11.98 41.44 -31.02
C TYR A 294 -11.65 42.91 -30.77
N GLU A 295 -10.37 43.26 -30.68
CA GLU A 295 -9.94 44.66 -30.56
C GLU A 295 -10.29 45.48 -31.83
N GLU A 296 -10.06 44.91 -33.02
CA GLU A 296 -10.45 45.53 -34.29
C GLU A 296 -11.97 45.73 -34.38
N LEU A 297 -12.76 44.75 -33.94
CA LEU A 297 -14.21 44.83 -33.92
C LEU A 297 -14.72 45.90 -32.95
N ASP A 298 -14.10 46.04 -31.78
CA ASP A 298 -14.47 47.08 -30.82
C ASP A 298 -14.18 48.47 -31.38
N ALA A 299 -13.01 48.68 -31.99
CA ALA A 299 -12.66 49.93 -32.64
C ALA A 299 -13.65 50.30 -33.76
N LEU A 300 -14.02 49.32 -34.61
CA LEU A 300 -14.99 49.54 -35.69
C LEU A 300 -16.39 49.88 -35.15
N ASN A 301 -16.81 49.25 -34.04
CA ASN A 301 -18.09 49.57 -33.40
C ASN A 301 -18.10 50.99 -32.82
N GLN A 302 -16.99 51.44 -32.24
CA GLN A 302 -16.85 52.82 -31.75
C GLN A 302 -16.94 53.82 -32.91
N GLU A 303 -16.24 53.56 -34.03
CA GLU A 303 -16.30 54.40 -35.23
C GLU A 303 -17.71 54.42 -35.84
N LEU A 304 -18.37 53.27 -35.95
CA LEU A 304 -19.74 53.18 -36.44
C LEU A 304 -20.70 54.02 -35.59
N ASN A 305 -20.55 53.99 -34.27
CA ASN A 305 -21.39 54.79 -33.36
C ASN A 305 -21.12 56.30 -33.53
N ALA A 306 -19.86 56.70 -33.71
CA ALA A 306 -19.50 58.08 -33.98
C ALA A 306 -20.11 58.57 -35.32
N LEU A 307 -19.97 57.79 -36.39
CA LEU A 307 -20.54 58.10 -37.70
C LEU A 307 -22.07 58.18 -37.67
N LYS A 308 -22.75 57.29 -36.93
CA LYS A 308 -24.20 57.37 -36.74
C LYS A 308 -24.61 58.68 -36.05
N ALA A 309 -23.88 59.10 -35.03
CA ALA A 309 -24.16 60.35 -34.33
C ALA A 309 -23.92 61.57 -35.23
N GLU A 310 -22.86 61.57 -36.03
CA GLU A 310 -22.57 62.63 -36.98
C GLU A 310 -23.60 62.69 -38.12
N LEU A 311 -23.99 61.54 -38.67
CA LEU A 311 -25.05 61.45 -39.67
C LEU A 311 -26.37 62.02 -39.13
N GLY A 312 -26.75 61.68 -37.89
CA GLY A 312 -27.94 62.24 -37.24
C GLY A 312 -27.89 63.77 -37.13
N LYS A 313 -26.72 64.34 -36.77
CA LYS A 313 -26.53 65.80 -36.74
C LYS A 313 -26.65 66.42 -38.13
N ALA A 314 -26.04 65.83 -39.14
CA ALA A 314 -26.11 66.32 -40.52
C ALA A 314 -27.55 66.28 -41.06
N GLN A 315 -28.30 65.22 -40.77
CA GLN A 315 -29.72 65.11 -41.13
C GLN A 315 -30.57 66.17 -40.43
N ALA A 316 -30.37 66.37 -39.12
CA ALA A 316 -31.06 67.42 -38.38
C ALA A 316 -30.78 68.82 -38.95
N ALA A 317 -29.51 69.12 -39.26
CA ALA A 317 -29.12 70.40 -39.86
C ALA A 317 -29.75 70.62 -41.25
N ALA A 318 -29.78 69.58 -42.10
CA ALA A 318 -30.43 69.64 -43.40
C ALA A 318 -31.94 69.94 -43.28
N ARG A 319 -32.64 69.26 -42.34
CA ARG A 319 -34.06 69.49 -42.05
C ARG A 319 -34.35 70.90 -41.55
N ILE A 320 -33.49 71.43 -40.68
CA ILE A 320 -33.60 72.82 -40.23
C ILE A 320 -33.43 73.79 -41.41
N SER A 321 -32.47 73.56 -42.29
CA SER A 321 -32.27 74.40 -43.48
C SER A 321 -33.45 74.33 -44.45
N GLU A 322 -34.04 73.15 -44.66
CA GLU A 322 -35.29 73.00 -45.43
C GLU A 322 -36.44 73.79 -44.83
N MET A 323 -36.62 73.73 -43.51
CA MET A 323 -37.62 74.53 -42.81
C MET A 323 -37.38 76.03 -42.99
N GLU A 324 -36.15 76.50 -42.79
CA GLU A 324 -35.79 77.92 -42.96
C GLU A 324 -36.08 78.41 -44.38
N LYS A 325 -35.78 77.58 -45.39
CA LYS A 325 -36.10 77.88 -46.79
C LYS A 325 -37.61 77.92 -47.05
N ALA A 326 -38.39 77.01 -46.48
CA ALA A 326 -39.85 77.04 -46.60
C ALA A 326 -40.46 78.30 -45.96
N LEU A 327 -39.77 78.88 -44.97
CA LEU A 327 -40.22 80.08 -44.27
C LEU A 327 -39.72 81.39 -44.91
N GLU A 328 -38.86 81.34 -45.91
CA GLU A 328 -38.22 82.53 -46.53
C GLU A 328 -39.23 83.53 -47.11
N GLY A 329 -40.39 83.05 -47.58
CA GLY A 329 -41.46 83.87 -48.15
C GLY A 329 -42.34 84.61 -47.14
N PHE A 330 -42.19 84.36 -45.84
CA PHE A 330 -42.96 85.02 -44.78
C PHE A 330 -42.19 86.16 -44.13
N SER A 331 -42.90 87.21 -43.73
CA SER A 331 -42.34 88.29 -42.90
C SER A 331 -42.05 87.82 -41.47
N GLU A 332 -41.22 88.58 -40.74
CA GLU A 332 -40.88 88.26 -39.35
C GLU A 332 -42.10 88.27 -38.41
N GLU A 333 -43.07 89.15 -38.68
CA GLU A 333 -44.34 89.23 -37.94
C GLU A 333 -45.20 87.98 -38.15
N GLU A 334 -45.20 87.43 -39.37
CA GLU A 334 -45.92 86.21 -39.73
C GLU A 334 -45.23 84.95 -39.16
N LYS A 335 -43.90 84.87 -39.22
CA LYS A 335 -43.12 83.80 -38.56
C LYS A 335 -43.35 83.77 -37.05
N ALA A 336 -43.46 84.94 -36.41
CA ALA A 336 -43.70 85.04 -34.97
C ALA A 336 -45.01 84.35 -34.53
N MET A 337 -46.01 84.27 -35.41
CA MET A 337 -47.29 83.61 -35.12
C MET A 337 -47.20 82.09 -34.91
N ALA A 338 -46.12 81.45 -35.41
CA ALA A 338 -45.86 80.01 -35.28
C ALA A 338 -44.56 79.72 -34.50
N SER A 339 -44.13 80.64 -33.62
CA SER A 339 -42.87 80.51 -32.88
C SER A 339 -42.77 79.23 -32.06
N SER A 340 -43.89 78.74 -31.52
CA SER A 340 -43.93 77.52 -30.72
C SER A 340 -43.63 76.29 -31.59
N GLU A 341 -44.23 76.22 -32.77
CA GLU A 341 -44.07 75.13 -33.73
C GLU A 341 -42.67 75.14 -34.36
N ILE A 342 -42.11 76.33 -34.63
CA ILE A 342 -40.73 76.48 -35.11
C ILE A 342 -39.72 75.99 -34.06
N ASN A 343 -39.91 76.34 -32.78
CA ASN A 343 -39.02 75.88 -31.71
C ASN A 343 -39.12 74.37 -31.52
N ALA A 344 -40.33 73.81 -31.51
CA ALA A 344 -40.54 72.37 -31.42
C ALA A 344 -39.85 71.61 -32.57
N PHE A 345 -39.91 72.15 -33.81
CA PHE A 345 -39.19 71.56 -34.94
C PHE A 345 -37.67 71.62 -34.78
N LYS A 346 -37.12 72.70 -34.23
CA LYS A 346 -35.67 72.81 -33.98
C LYS A 346 -35.18 71.85 -32.90
N GLU A 347 -36.04 71.48 -31.94
CA GLU A 347 -35.72 70.50 -30.90
C GLU A 347 -35.76 69.06 -31.43
N ASP A 348 -36.67 68.74 -32.36
CA ASP A 348 -36.74 67.44 -33.02
C ASP A 348 -36.99 67.54 -34.53
N PRO A 349 -35.98 67.96 -35.32
CA PRO A 349 -36.15 68.24 -36.75
C PRO A 349 -36.29 66.97 -37.60
N ILE A 350 -35.91 65.82 -37.04
CA ILE A 350 -35.97 64.52 -37.74
C ILE A 350 -37.39 63.98 -37.69
N ASN A 351 -38.09 64.07 -36.55
CA ASN A 351 -39.45 63.54 -36.40
C ASN A 351 -40.56 64.59 -36.54
N SER A 352 -40.21 65.87 -36.73
CA SER A 352 -41.17 66.96 -36.93
C SER A 352 -41.43 67.23 -38.42
N GLU A 353 -42.63 67.71 -38.74
CA GLU A 353 -43.05 68.02 -40.11
C GLU A 353 -43.11 69.52 -40.39
N ILE A 354 -42.45 69.96 -41.47
CA ILE A 354 -42.37 71.39 -41.85
C ILE A 354 -43.76 71.95 -42.16
N ASN A 355 -44.65 71.15 -42.78
CA ASN A 355 -45.98 71.58 -43.19
C ASN A 355 -46.83 72.05 -41.99
N THR A 356 -46.63 71.46 -40.82
CA THR A 356 -47.32 71.89 -39.59
C THR A 356 -47.06 73.35 -39.26
N ILE A 357 -45.84 73.84 -39.54
CA ILE A 357 -45.46 75.24 -39.32
C ILE A 357 -46.08 76.13 -40.40
N THR A 358 -45.92 75.77 -41.68
CA THR A 358 -46.41 76.62 -42.78
C THR A 358 -47.93 76.73 -42.75
N ASP A 359 -48.65 75.64 -42.44
CA ASP A 359 -50.10 75.62 -42.33
C ASP A 359 -50.59 76.50 -41.17
N LYS A 360 -49.85 76.49 -40.06
CA LYS A 360 -50.13 77.36 -38.91
C LYS A 360 -49.99 78.84 -39.28
N ILE A 361 -48.90 79.22 -39.97
CA ILE A 361 -48.67 80.60 -40.42
C ILE A 361 -49.79 81.03 -41.38
N TYR A 362 -50.09 80.24 -42.42
CA TYR A 362 -51.17 80.56 -43.36
C TYR A 362 -52.54 80.70 -42.67
N SER A 363 -52.85 79.83 -41.70
CA SER A 363 -54.08 79.92 -40.90
C SER A 363 -54.16 81.22 -40.09
N GLU A 364 -53.08 81.62 -39.41
CA GLU A 364 -53.07 82.85 -38.60
C GLU A 364 -53.07 84.13 -39.46
N ILE A 365 -52.42 84.13 -40.63
CA ILE A 365 -52.54 85.19 -41.64
C ILE A 365 -54.02 85.33 -42.06
N GLY A 366 -54.68 84.23 -42.40
CA GLY A 366 -56.09 84.22 -42.79
C GLY A 366 -57.01 84.76 -41.69
N LYS A 367 -56.79 84.37 -40.42
CA LYS A 367 -57.53 84.90 -39.26
C LYS A 367 -57.29 86.40 -39.06
N SER A 368 -56.06 86.86 -39.24
CA SER A 368 -55.69 88.27 -39.10
C SER A 368 -56.31 89.13 -40.20
N ALA A 369 -56.25 88.66 -41.46
CA ALA A 369 -56.93 89.31 -42.59
C ALA A 369 -58.44 89.40 -42.38
N LYS A 370 -59.07 88.32 -41.88
CA LYS A 370 -60.50 88.31 -41.53
C LYS A 370 -60.84 89.35 -40.45
N LYS A 371 -60.05 89.42 -39.37
CA LYS A 371 -60.23 90.45 -38.32
C LYS A 371 -60.10 91.87 -38.87
N THR A 372 -59.15 92.13 -39.78
CA THR A 372 -58.99 93.42 -40.43
C THR A 372 -60.18 93.75 -41.35
N PHE A 373 -60.71 92.76 -42.08
CA PHE A 373 -61.90 92.92 -42.93
C PHE A 373 -63.17 93.21 -42.11
N GLU A 374 -63.35 92.53 -40.98
CA GLU A 374 -64.45 92.77 -40.03
C GLU A 374 -64.34 94.16 -39.37
N LYS A 375 -63.13 94.62 -39.04
CA LYS A 375 -62.89 95.96 -38.50
C LYS A 375 -63.20 97.05 -39.54
N ASN A 376 -62.78 96.86 -40.79
CA ASN A 376 -63.09 97.76 -41.91
C ASN A 376 -64.59 97.76 -42.29
N SER A 377 -65.30 96.65 -42.06
CA SER A 377 -66.77 96.56 -42.23
C SER A 377 -67.55 97.21 -41.08
N ALA A 378 -66.95 97.36 -39.89
CA ALA A 378 -67.55 98.05 -38.76
C ALA A 378 -67.31 99.58 -38.77
N GLU A 379 -66.33 100.06 -39.54
CA GLU A 379 -66.00 101.49 -39.71
C GLU A 379 -66.49 102.10 -41.03
N SER A 380 -67.25 101.35 -41.85
CA SER A 380 -67.85 101.87 -43.08
C SER A 380 -69.28 102.39 -42.82
N ASN A 381 -69.42 103.72 -42.84
CA ASN A 381 -70.68 104.42 -42.96
C ASN A 381 -71.21 104.17 -44.39
N TYR A 382 -71.94 103.07 -44.60
CA TYR A 382 -72.58 102.79 -45.88
C TYR A 382 -73.80 103.70 -46.03
N ASP A 383 -73.76 104.59 -47.03
CA ASP A 383 -74.99 105.09 -47.65
C ASP A 383 -75.77 103.88 -48.16
N ASP A 384 -76.98 103.71 -47.63
CA ASP A 384 -77.89 102.61 -47.94
C ASP A 384 -78.41 102.70 -49.38
N ILE A 385 -77.76 101.98 -50.30
CA ILE A 385 -78.15 101.88 -51.71
C ILE A 385 -79.39 100.96 -51.90
N PHE A 386 -79.98 100.43 -50.83
CA PHE A 386 -81.20 99.61 -50.84
C PHE A 386 -82.35 100.19 -49.99
N SER A 387 -82.30 101.48 -49.66
CA SER A 387 -83.43 102.16 -49.04
C SER A 387 -84.62 102.24 -50.02
N PRO A 388 -85.84 101.89 -49.58
CA PRO A 388 -87.00 101.81 -50.46
C PRO A 388 -87.44 103.19 -50.97
N VAL A 389 -87.64 103.28 -52.29
CA VAL A 389 -88.28 104.40 -52.98
C VAL A 389 -89.69 104.59 -52.41
N VAL A 390 -89.91 105.72 -51.72
CA VAL A 390 -91.24 106.11 -51.26
C VAL A 390 -91.87 107.00 -52.32
N ASP A 391 -92.79 106.43 -53.08
CA ASP A 391 -93.75 107.15 -53.92
C ASP A 391 -94.56 108.13 -53.06
N SER A 392 -94.50 109.42 -53.40
CA SER A 392 -95.60 110.36 -53.12
C SER A 392 -96.27 110.73 -54.44
N LYS A 393 -97.44 110.13 -54.61
CA LYS A 393 -98.43 110.39 -55.67
C LYS A 393 -99.02 111.80 -55.57
N SER A 394 -99.62 112.17 -56.72
CA SER A 394 -100.83 113.00 -56.94
C SER A 394 -100.66 114.49 -56.64
N SER A 395 -101.11 115.45 -57.45
CA SER A 395 -102.09 115.60 -58.56
C SER A 395 -102.38 117.13 -58.53
N ASP A 396 -102.82 117.89 -59.52
CA ASP A 396 -103.81 117.68 -60.57
C ASP A 396 -103.96 119.03 -61.34
N TYR A 397 -104.64 118.98 -62.49
CA TYR A 397 -105.15 120.05 -63.36
C TYR A 397 -104.16 120.76 -64.32
N GLY A 398 -104.45 120.90 -65.62
CA GLY A 398 -105.67 120.58 -66.35
C GLY A 398 -105.53 120.84 -67.85
N ASP A 399 -106.55 120.41 -68.59
CA ASP A 399 -106.73 120.51 -70.04
C ASP A 399 -106.56 121.93 -70.60
N ILE A 400 -106.21 122.01 -71.90
CA ILE A 400 -106.97 122.63 -73.01
C ILE A 400 -106.07 122.60 -74.28
N PHE A 401 -106.66 122.15 -75.41
CA PHE A 401 -106.26 122.26 -76.83
C PHE A 401 -104.79 122.28 -77.26
#